data_AF-A0A7S1P337-F1
#
_entry.id   AF-A0A7S1P337-F1
#
_cell.length_a   1.000
_cell.length_b   1.000
_cell.length_c   1.000
_cell.angle_alpha   90.00
_cell.angle_beta   90.00
_cell.angle_gamma   90.00
#
_symmetry.space_group_name_H-M   'P 1'
#
loop_
_entity.id
_entity.type
_entity.pdbx_description
1 polymer ?
#
loop_
_entity_poly.entity_id
_entity_poly.type
_entity_poly.pdbx_seq_one_letter_code
_entity_poly.pdbx_strand_id
1 'polypeptide(L)'
;LSTTGKYLVTGRCADDIGLQNGGWTRDWQGSPNYPNRFFGKGESIYKGIRGGMDGGGSATLYQMVDGEFPDLSSYDALIFCTGEDPYAEYFGDRHWPASMDFGQFRVGAADAGFLEEVRTKYPSLTIVTLLSSGRPLYVNKEINLSDAFIAVWLPGTQGGGVADVLFGK
;
A
#
# COMPACT_ATOMS: atom_id res chain seq x y z
N LEU A 1 15.87 2.79 0.57
CA LEU A 1 15.54 4.23 0.67
C LEU A 1 16.43 4.86 1.75
N SER A 2 16.66 6.18 1.73
CA SER A 2 17.46 6.86 2.77
C SER A 2 16.61 7.19 4.00
N THR A 3 17.14 7.04 5.20
CA THR A 3 16.42 7.47 6.44
C THR A 3 16.42 8.99 6.64
N THR A 4 17.12 9.74 5.78
CA THR A 4 17.16 11.22 5.75
C THR A 4 16.17 11.81 4.72
N GLY A 5 15.51 10.97 3.92
CA GLY A 5 14.65 11.42 2.83
C GLY A 5 13.29 11.93 3.31
N LYS A 6 12.57 12.59 2.40
CA LYS A 6 11.20 13.06 2.58
C LYS A 6 10.25 12.25 1.71
N TYR A 7 9.41 11.44 2.34
CA TYR A 7 8.52 10.50 1.67
C TYR A 7 7.05 10.85 1.87
N LEU A 8 6.28 10.78 0.79
CA LEU A 8 4.82 10.73 0.89
C LEU A 8 4.41 9.26 0.90
N VAL A 9 3.62 8.87 1.90
CA VAL A 9 3.05 7.52 1.99
C VAL A 9 1.55 7.66 1.75
N THR A 10 1.02 6.92 0.78
CA THR A 10 -0.42 6.97 0.43
C THR A 10 -0.93 5.60 0.01
N GLY A 11 -2.22 5.53 -0.29
CA GLY A 11 -2.90 4.30 -0.68
C GLY A 11 -3.52 3.59 0.50
N ARG A 12 -4.51 2.76 0.19
CA ARG A 12 -5.46 2.22 1.18
C ARG A 12 -4.84 1.33 2.24
N CYS A 13 -3.73 0.65 1.96
CA CYS A 13 -3.08 -0.23 2.94
C CYS A 13 -1.93 0.46 3.70
N ALA A 14 -1.73 1.77 3.48
CA ALA A 14 -0.67 2.51 4.16
C ALA A 14 -0.86 2.52 5.67
N ASP A 15 -2.04 2.91 6.16
CA ASP A 15 -2.33 3.01 7.58
C ASP A 15 -3.55 2.17 7.99
N ASP A 16 -3.66 0.94 7.46
CA ASP A 16 -4.77 0.02 7.73
C ASP A 16 -4.27 -1.37 8.14
N ILE A 17 -4.33 -1.63 9.46
CA ILE A 17 -3.92 -2.92 10.01
C ILE A 17 -4.94 -4.01 9.63
N GLY A 18 -6.22 -3.70 9.47
CA GLY A 18 -7.21 -4.69 9.05
C GLY A 18 -6.91 -5.23 7.65
N LEU A 19 -6.60 -4.34 6.71
CA LEU A 19 -6.26 -4.70 5.34
C LEU A 19 -4.95 -5.51 5.28
N GLN A 20 -3.89 -5.08 5.95
CA GLN A 20 -2.60 -5.79 5.91
C GLN A 20 -2.63 -7.19 6.58
N ASN A 21 -3.67 -7.50 7.38
CA ASN A 21 -3.86 -8.84 7.95
C ASN A 21 -4.69 -9.77 7.03
N GLY A 22 -5.65 -9.22 6.28
CA GLY A 22 -6.59 -10.01 5.47
C GLY A 22 -7.65 -10.74 6.31
N GLY A 23 -8.18 -11.84 5.76
CA GLY A 23 -9.18 -12.67 6.43
C GLY A 23 -8.67 -13.37 7.68
N TRP A 24 -9.57 -14.02 8.42
CA TRP A 24 -9.28 -14.73 9.67
C TRP A 24 -8.64 -13.88 10.78
N THR A 25 -8.80 -12.56 10.69
CA THR A 25 -8.27 -11.62 11.68
C THR A 25 -9.39 -10.76 12.23
N ARG A 26 -9.60 -10.80 13.54
CA ARG A 26 -10.74 -10.24 14.30
C ARG A 26 -12.08 -10.91 13.99
N ASP A 27 -12.39 -11.14 12.72
CA ASP A 27 -13.50 -11.96 12.27
C ASP A 27 -13.06 -12.86 11.10
N TRP A 28 -14.01 -13.61 10.54
CA TRP A 28 -13.78 -14.53 9.44
C TRP A 28 -13.28 -13.83 8.17
N GLN A 29 -13.94 -12.78 7.70
CA GLN A 29 -13.61 -12.09 6.46
C GLN A 29 -12.56 -11.00 6.65
N GLY A 30 -12.39 -10.49 7.86
CA GLY A 30 -11.64 -9.26 8.12
C GLY A 30 -12.40 -8.03 7.62
N SER A 31 -11.78 -6.85 7.75
CA SER A 31 -12.38 -5.61 7.23
C SER A 31 -11.32 -4.53 6.99
N PRO A 32 -11.39 -3.80 5.85
CA PRO A 32 -10.59 -2.60 5.62
C PRO A 32 -11.18 -1.36 6.36
N ASN A 33 -12.21 -1.56 7.18
CA ASN A 33 -12.80 -0.49 7.99
C ASN A 33 -12.49 -0.67 9.48
N TYR A 34 -11.67 -1.67 9.84
CA TYR A 34 -11.32 -1.87 11.24
C TYR A 34 -10.42 -0.76 11.74
N PRO A 35 -10.81 -0.03 12.80
CA PRO A 35 -9.93 0.96 13.36
C PRO A 35 -8.66 0.30 13.91
N ASN A 36 -7.49 0.86 13.59
CA ASN A 36 -6.18 0.32 14.01
C ASN A 36 -6.08 0.01 15.52
N ARG A 37 -6.80 0.76 16.36
CA ARG A 37 -6.89 0.51 17.82
C ARG A 37 -7.39 -0.89 18.19
N PHE A 38 -8.11 -1.58 17.31
CA PHE A 38 -8.59 -2.95 17.54
C PHE A 38 -7.48 -4.01 17.50
N PHE A 39 -6.30 -3.64 17.02
CA PHE A 39 -5.13 -4.53 16.90
C PHE A 39 -4.09 -4.30 18.00
N GLY A 40 -4.44 -3.58 19.07
CA GLY A 40 -3.62 -3.44 20.27
C GLY A 40 -2.23 -2.87 19.98
N LYS A 41 -1.19 -3.69 20.14
CA LYS A 41 0.21 -3.32 19.86
C LYS A 41 0.59 -3.44 18.38
N GLY A 42 -0.38 -3.68 17.50
CA GLY A 42 -0.15 -3.72 16.06
C GLY A 42 0.42 -2.41 15.52
N GLU A 43 1.12 -2.54 14.40
CA GLU A 43 1.76 -1.47 13.68
C GLU A 43 1.38 -1.54 12.21
N SER A 44 0.86 -0.43 11.68
CA SER A 44 0.61 -0.29 10.25
C SER A 44 1.92 -0.09 9.47
N ILE A 45 1.88 -0.35 8.16
CA ILE A 45 3.01 -0.09 7.26
C ILE A 45 3.51 1.36 7.39
N TYR A 46 2.61 2.34 7.38
CA TYR A 46 2.94 3.75 7.52
C TYR A 46 3.59 4.06 8.87
N LYS A 47 3.05 3.53 9.97
CA LYS A 47 3.63 3.76 11.29
C LYS A 47 5.05 3.19 11.37
N GLY A 48 5.27 2.02 10.79
CA GLY A 48 6.60 1.45 10.59
C GLY A 48 7.53 2.35 9.78
N ILE A 49 7.07 2.81 8.60
CA ILE A 49 7.86 3.69 7.73
C ILE A 49 8.24 4.99 8.45
N ARG A 50 7.28 5.61 9.15
CA ARG A 50 7.51 6.82 9.93
C ARG A 50 8.50 6.57 11.08
N GLY A 51 8.37 5.44 11.77
CA GLY A 51 9.31 5.01 12.80
C GLY A 51 10.71 4.67 12.28
N GLY A 52 10.85 4.37 10.98
CA GLY A 52 12.14 4.12 10.33
C GLY A 52 12.93 5.38 9.95
N MET A 53 12.38 6.59 10.14
CA MET A 53 12.99 7.88 9.75
C MET A 53 14.06 8.37 10.76
N ASP A 54 14.94 7.47 11.22
CA ASP A 54 15.92 7.75 12.28
C ASP A 54 17.07 8.67 11.83
N GLY A 55 17.22 8.90 10.53
CA GLY A 55 18.22 9.78 9.95
C GLY A 55 17.83 11.27 9.93
N GLY A 56 16.68 11.64 10.49
CA GLY A 56 16.17 13.01 10.45
C GLY A 56 15.34 13.33 9.20
N GLY A 57 14.94 12.31 8.44
CA GLY A 57 13.98 12.41 7.35
C GLY A 57 12.54 12.57 7.83
N SER A 58 11.59 12.43 6.91
CA SER A 58 10.16 12.50 7.24
C SER A 58 9.31 11.59 6.34
N ALA A 59 8.24 11.06 6.91
CA ALA A 59 7.20 10.34 6.18
C ALA A 59 5.85 11.00 6.49
N THR A 60 5.16 11.47 5.45
CA THR A 60 3.85 12.11 5.54
C THR A 60 2.79 11.16 4.99
N LEU A 61 1.80 10.81 5.82
CA LEU A 61 0.63 10.09 5.34
C LEU A 61 -0.29 11.04 4.56
N TYR A 62 -0.66 10.65 3.36
CA TYR A 62 -1.74 11.25 2.58
C TYR A 62 -2.86 10.24 2.42
N GLN A 63 -4.08 10.64 2.77
CA GLN A 63 -5.28 9.85 2.54
C GLN A 63 -5.90 10.32 1.24
N MET A 64 -6.11 9.39 0.31
CA MET A 64 -6.63 9.72 -1.02
C MET A 64 -8.11 10.09 -0.90
N VAL A 65 -8.47 11.23 -1.51
CA VAL A 65 -9.84 11.72 -1.59
C VAL A 65 -10.17 11.92 -3.07
N ASP A 66 -11.35 11.47 -3.48
CA ASP A 66 -11.78 11.56 -4.87
C ASP A 66 -11.74 13.02 -5.37
N GLY A 67 -11.01 13.23 -6.47
CA GLY A 67 -10.83 14.56 -7.08
C GLY A 67 -9.73 15.42 -6.45
N GLU A 68 -9.05 14.94 -5.41
CA GLU A 68 -7.91 15.62 -4.80
C GLU A 68 -6.58 14.94 -5.17
N PHE A 69 -5.58 15.77 -5.46
CA PHE A 69 -4.24 15.29 -5.81
C PHE A 69 -3.18 16.05 -4.98
N PRO A 70 -2.27 15.34 -4.28
CA PRO A 70 -1.27 15.99 -3.44
C PRO A 70 -0.16 16.61 -4.30
N ASP A 71 0.42 17.73 -3.86
CA ASP A 71 1.67 18.21 -4.46
C ASP A 71 2.85 17.33 -4.02
N LEU A 72 3.51 16.70 -4.99
CA LEU A 72 4.65 15.81 -4.77
C LEU A 72 6.01 16.49 -5.00
N SER A 73 6.03 17.78 -5.35
CA SER A 73 7.24 18.51 -5.78
C SER A 73 8.38 18.53 -4.76
N SER A 74 8.04 18.42 -3.47
CA SER A 74 8.99 18.50 -2.35
C SER A 74 9.34 17.15 -1.73
N TYR A 75 8.89 16.03 -2.32
CA TYR A 75 9.17 14.69 -1.84
C TYR A 75 10.23 14.01 -2.69
N ASP A 76 11.09 13.23 -2.05
CA ASP A 76 12.14 12.45 -2.72
C ASP A 76 11.56 11.18 -3.36
N ALA A 77 10.54 10.59 -2.74
CA ALA A 77 9.82 9.44 -3.27
C ALA A 77 8.38 9.37 -2.78
N LEU A 78 7.55 8.72 -3.58
CA LEU A 78 6.21 8.26 -3.24
C LEU A 78 6.28 6.78 -2.83
N ILE A 79 5.74 6.46 -1.66
CA ILE A 79 5.48 5.07 -1.24
C ILE A 79 3.98 4.84 -1.37
N PHE A 80 3.59 4.02 -2.35
CA PHE A 80 2.20 3.76 -2.70
C PHE A 80 1.77 2.37 -2.22
N CYS A 81 0.85 2.34 -1.26
CA CYS A 81 0.40 1.14 -0.58
C CYS A 81 -0.98 0.71 -1.10
N THR A 82 -1.03 -0.33 -1.93
CA THR A 82 -2.25 -0.88 -2.53
C THR A 82 -2.48 -2.33 -2.14
N GLY A 83 -3.68 -2.88 -2.40
CA GLY A 83 -3.98 -4.27 -2.09
C GLY A 83 -5.42 -4.70 -2.32
N GLU A 84 -5.64 -6.01 -2.18
CA GLU A 84 -6.98 -6.59 -2.15
C GLU A 84 -7.69 -6.24 -0.83
N ASP A 85 -9.02 -6.24 -0.86
CA ASP A 85 -9.80 -6.30 0.38
C ASP A 85 -9.56 -7.63 1.11
N PRO A 86 -9.65 -7.65 2.45
CA PRO A 86 -9.72 -8.89 3.23
C PRO A 86 -10.82 -9.84 2.72
N TYR A 87 -10.48 -11.12 2.65
CA TYR A 87 -11.41 -12.20 2.33
C TYR A 87 -10.99 -13.51 2.99
N ALA A 88 -11.94 -14.41 3.20
CA ALA A 88 -11.68 -15.80 3.60
C ALA A 88 -12.57 -16.79 2.84
N GLU A 89 -11.97 -17.95 2.53
CA GLU A 89 -12.63 -19.07 1.84
C GLU A 89 -13.31 -18.62 0.54
N TYR A 90 -14.55 -19.02 0.30
CA TYR A 90 -15.25 -18.80 -0.96
C TYR A 90 -15.51 -17.31 -1.28
N PHE A 91 -15.42 -16.40 -0.30
CA PHE A 91 -15.49 -14.96 -0.56
C PHE A 91 -14.26 -14.45 -1.33
N GLY A 92 -13.15 -15.20 -1.30
CA GLY A 92 -11.96 -14.94 -2.10
C GLY A 92 -12.00 -15.55 -3.50
N ASP A 93 -13.00 -16.37 -3.81
CA ASP A 93 -13.09 -17.08 -5.08
C ASP A 93 -13.16 -16.09 -6.25
N ARG A 94 -12.45 -16.43 -7.31
CA ARG A 94 -12.49 -15.72 -8.59
C ARG A 94 -12.97 -16.73 -9.63
N HIS A 95 -14.27 -16.70 -9.89
CA HIS A 95 -14.87 -17.57 -10.89
C HIS A 95 -14.66 -17.00 -12.28
N TRP A 96 -14.26 -17.85 -13.22
CA TRP A 96 -14.32 -17.53 -14.64
C TRP A 96 -15.70 -16.93 -14.98
N PRO A 97 -15.78 -15.79 -15.70
CA PRO A 97 -14.71 -15.13 -16.46
C PRO A 97 -13.96 -14.00 -15.71
N ALA A 98 -14.02 -13.94 -14.38
CA ALA A 98 -13.33 -12.91 -13.60
C ALA A 98 -11.81 -12.94 -13.88
N SER A 99 -11.27 -11.78 -14.24
CA SER A 99 -9.85 -11.62 -14.52
C SER A 99 -9.03 -11.64 -13.23
N MET A 100 -7.75 -12.01 -13.37
CA MET A 100 -6.72 -11.77 -12.36
C MET A 100 -6.13 -10.36 -12.44
N ASP A 101 -6.56 -9.56 -13.42
CA ASP A 101 -6.16 -8.18 -13.66
C ASP A 101 -6.58 -7.28 -12.49
N PHE A 102 -5.59 -6.77 -11.76
CA PHE A 102 -5.84 -5.90 -10.63
C PHE A 102 -6.57 -4.62 -11.04
N GLY A 103 -6.23 -4.08 -12.21
CA GLY A 103 -6.84 -2.88 -12.78
C GLY A 103 -8.32 -3.05 -13.15
N GLN A 104 -8.86 -4.27 -13.18
CA GLN A 104 -10.30 -4.50 -13.39
C GLN A 104 -11.12 -4.46 -12.10
N PHE A 105 -10.47 -4.47 -10.93
CA PHE A 105 -11.15 -4.20 -9.67
C PHE A 105 -11.30 -2.68 -9.51
N ARG A 106 -12.38 -2.24 -8.87
CA ARG A 106 -12.59 -0.80 -8.59
C ARG A 106 -11.36 -0.16 -7.93
N VAL A 107 -10.74 -0.91 -7.03
CA VAL A 107 -9.53 -0.51 -6.30
C VAL A 107 -8.35 -0.39 -7.24
N GLY A 108 -7.99 -1.45 -7.97
CA GLY A 108 -6.84 -1.39 -8.88
C GLY A 108 -7.03 -0.41 -10.04
N ALA A 109 -8.26 -0.20 -10.51
CA ALA A 109 -8.55 0.83 -11.52
C ALA A 109 -8.24 2.24 -11.00
N ALA A 110 -8.67 2.56 -9.77
CA ALA A 110 -8.39 3.83 -9.13
C ALA A 110 -6.89 4.00 -8.84
N ASP A 111 -6.25 2.94 -8.35
CA ASP A 111 -4.84 2.93 -8.01
C ASP A 111 -3.94 3.12 -9.24
N ALA A 112 -4.23 2.41 -10.33
CA ALA A 112 -3.52 2.57 -11.59
C ALA A 112 -3.72 3.97 -12.19
N GLY A 113 -4.93 4.52 -12.09
CA GLY A 113 -5.21 5.90 -12.53
C GLY A 113 -4.42 6.94 -11.72
N PHE A 114 -4.32 6.77 -10.40
CA PHE A 114 -3.48 7.63 -9.57
C PHE A 114 -2.00 7.53 -9.95
N LEU A 115 -1.46 6.31 -10.12
CA LEU A 115 -0.07 6.11 -10.53
C LEU A 115 0.24 6.72 -11.90
N GLU A 116 -0.70 6.64 -12.86
CA GLU A 116 -0.59 7.31 -14.17
C GLU A 116 -0.55 8.84 -14.02
N GLU A 117 -1.39 9.40 -13.16
CA GLU A 117 -1.41 10.84 -12.89
C GLU A 117 -0.11 11.30 -12.21
N VAL A 118 0.41 10.54 -11.24
CA VAL A 118 1.72 10.79 -10.61
C VAL A 118 2.81 10.79 -11.68
N ARG A 119 2.88 9.76 -12.52
CA ARG A 119 3.91 9.66 -13.57
C ARG A 119 3.82 10.78 -14.60
N THR A 120 2.62 11.22 -14.93
CA THR A 120 2.39 12.33 -15.86
C THR A 120 2.86 13.66 -15.27
N LYS A 121 2.52 13.94 -14.01
CA LYS A 121 2.85 15.22 -13.36
C LYS A 121 4.29 15.29 -12.82
N TYR A 122 4.86 14.16 -12.39
CA TYR A 122 6.16 14.06 -11.75
C TYR A 122 6.98 12.91 -12.36
N PRO A 123 7.42 13.03 -13.62
CA PRO A 123 8.03 11.92 -14.37
C PRO A 123 9.29 11.35 -13.72
N SER A 124 10.05 12.17 -12.99
CA SER A 124 11.29 11.78 -12.31
C SER A 124 11.12 11.38 -10.85
N LEU A 125 9.91 11.45 -10.29
CA LEU A 125 9.67 11.07 -8.89
C LEU A 125 9.86 9.56 -8.74
N THR A 126 10.61 9.13 -7.72
CA THR A 126 10.72 7.71 -7.42
C THR A 126 9.39 7.20 -6.85
N ILE A 127 8.84 6.13 -7.43
CA ILE A 127 7.61 5.47 -6.96
C ILE A 127 7.95 4.05 -6.49
N VAL A 128 7.69 3.79 -5.21
CA VAL A 128 7.79 2.47 -4.59
C VAL A 128 6.38 1.97 -4.29
N THR A 129 5.93 0.95 -5.03
CA THR A 129 4.61 0.35 -4.83
C THR A 129 4.70 -0.88 -3.93
N LEU A 130 3.86 -0.92 -2.90
CA LEU A 130 3.69 -2.03 -1.97
C LEU A 130 2.32 -2.68 -2.25
N LEU A 131 2.32 -3.94 -2.66
CA LEU A 131 1.10 -4.72 -2.92
C LEU A 131 0.80 -5.67 -1.76
N SER A 132 -0.28 -5.40 -1.05
CA SER A 132 -0.85 -6.25 0.00
C SER A 132 -1.93 -7.17 -0.60
N SER A 133 -1.57 -8.40 -0.95
CA SER A 133 -2.50 -9.35 -1.60
C SER A 133 -2.41 -10.75 -1.00
N GLY A 134 -3.53 -11.49 -1.06
CA GLY A 134 -3.57 -12.88 -0.63
C GLY A 134 -3.07 -13.88 -1.70
N ARG A 135 -2.74 -13.38 -2.88
CA ARG A 135 -2.31 -14.15 -4.06
C ARG A 135 -1.57 -13.28 -5.09
N PRO A 136 -0.85 -13.88 -6.04
CA PRO A 136 -0.41 -13.17 -7.23
C PRO A 136 -1.59 -12.63 -8.04
N LEU A 137 -1.42 -11.45 -8.62
CA LEU A 137 -2.38 -10.77 -9.48
C LEU A 137 -1.68 -10.36 -10.78
N TYR A 138 -2.44 -10.14 -11.85
CA TYR A 138 -1.90 -9.49 -13.05
C TYR A 138 -1.83 -7.98 -12.78
N VAL A 139 -0.61 -7.47 -12.62
CA VAL A 139 -0.29 -6.09 -12.18
C VAL A 139 0.75 -5.43 -13.09
N ASN A 140 0.78 -5.80 -14.37
CA ASN A 140 1.79 -5.31 -15.31
C ASN A 140 1.76 -3.77 -15.44
N LYS A 141 0.57 -3.17 -15.37
CA LYS A 141 0.39 -1.72 -15.47
C LYS A 141 1.03 -1.01 -14.28
N GLU A 142 0.75 -1.47 -13.06
CA GLU A 142 1.27 -0.92 -11.82
C GLU A 142 2.79 -1.13 -11.71
N ILE A 143 3.29 -2.30 -12.13
CA ILE A 143 4.73 -2.56 -12.22
C ILE A 143 5.40 -1.56 -13.18
N ASN A 144 4.85 -1.34 -14.37
CA ASN A 144 5.42 -0.42 -15.36
C ASN A 144 5.42 1.06 -14.90
N LEU A 145 4.52 1.43 -13.99
CA LEU A 145 4.45 2.77 -13.41
C LEU A 145 5.37 2.93 -12.18
N SER A 146 5.93 1.86 -11.65
CA SER A 146 6.72 1.86 -10.41
C SER A 146 8.22 1.69 -10.69
N ASP A 147 9.07 2.39 -9.93
CA ASP A 147 10.53 2.14 -9.96
C ASP A 147 10.91 0.92 -9.13
N ALA A 148 10.14 0.66 -8.08
CA ALA A 148 10.21 -0.56 -7.29
C ALA A 148 8.80 -1.06 -7.00
N PHE A 149 8.60 -2.38 -7.08
CA PHE A 149 7.33 -3.04 -6.80
C PHE A 149 7.56 -4.21 -5.85
N ILE A 150 6.89 -4.20 -4.70
CA ILE A 150 7.12 -5.17 -3.62
C ILE A 150 5.79 -5.83 -3.27
N ALA A 151 5.71 -7.14 -3.44
CA ALA A 151 4.62 -7.93 -2.86
C ALA A 151 4.87 -8.12 -1.37
N VAL A 152 4.11 -7.40 -0.53
CA VAL A 152 4.18 -7.50 0.93
C VAL A 152 3.25 -8.59 1.48
N TRP A 153 2.42 -9.19 0.61
CA TRP A 153 1.44 -10.22 0.96
C TRP A 153 0.45 -9.72 2.02
N LEU A 154 0.20 -10.51 3.05
CA LEU A 154 -0.59 -10.12 4.22
C LEU A 154 0.35 -10.19 5.45
N PRO A 155 1.13 -9.13 5.73
CA PRO A 155 2.22 -9.18 6.73
C PRO A 155 1.72 -9.31 8.18
N GLY A 156 0.41 -9.25 8.43
CA GLY A 156 -0.16 -9.39 9.76
C GLY A 156 0.05 -8.14 10.62
N THR A 157 0.01 -8.26 11.94
CA THR A 157 0.03 -7.08 12.85
C THR A 157 1.35 -6.31 12.91
N GLN A 158 2.44 -6.82 12.33
CA GLN A 158 3.79 -6.23 12.43
C GLN A 158 4.20 -5.57 11.10
N GLY A 159 3.41 -4.60 10.64
CA GLY A 159 3.65 -3.89 9.37
C GLY A 159 4.99 -3.15 9.32
N GLY A 160 5.60 -2.87 10.49
CA GLY A 160 6.94 -2.31 10.61
C GLY A 160 8.04 -3.13 9.94
N GLY A 161 7.90 -4.45 9.82
CA GLY A 161 8.88 -5.27 9.12
C GLY A 161 9.06 -4.91 7.64
N VAL A 162 8.05 -4.27 7.03
CA VAL A 162 8.18 -3.71 5.67
C VAL A 162 9.19 -2.55 5.65
N ALA A 163 9.16 -1.70 6.68
CA ALA A 163 10.08 -0.57 6.79
C ALA A 163 11.53 -1.02 7.01
N ASP A 164 11.76 -2.09 7.79
CA ASP A 164 13.10 -2.63 8.01
C ASP A 164 13.79 -2.98 6.69
N VAL A 165 13.07 -3.62 5.76
CA VAL A 165 13.58 -3.95 4.42
C VAL A 165 13.73 -2.71 3.54
N LEU A 166 12.75 -1.80 3.54
CA LEU A 166 12.80 -0.59 2.72
C LEU A 166 14.00 0.32 3.06
N PHE A 167 14.42 0.34 4.32
CA PHE A 167 15.53 1.16 4.82
C PHE A 167 16.82 0.38 5.07
N GLY A 168 16.82 -0.95 4.88
CA GLY A 168 18.01 -1.79 4.99
C GLY A 168 18.54 -1.93 6.42
N LYS A 169 17.64 -2.12 7.39
CA LYS A 169 17.98 -2.39 8.80
C LYS A 169 18.38 -3.84 9.04
#